data_AF-A0A3D1W8P5-F1
#
_entry.id   AF-A0A3D1W8P5-F1
#
_cell.length_a   1.000
_cell.length_b   1.000
_cell.length_c   1.000
_cell.angle_alpha   90.00
_cell.angle_beta   90.00
_cell.angle_gamma   90.00
#
_symmetry.space_group_name_H-M   'P 1'
#
loop_
_entity.id
_entity.type
_entity.pdbx_description
1 polymer ?
#
loop_
_entity_poly.entity_id
_entity_poly.type
_entity_poly.pdbx_seq_one_letter_code
_entity_poly.pdbx_strand_id
1 'polypeptide(L)'
;MNMRYSNLPLRCPCCGYRSLLERAGYEICPVCFWEDDGQDDGDADIVRGGPNGDLSLSQARTNFKTFGACSAESLPHVRPPFESEK
;
A
#
# COMPACT_ATOMS: atom_id res chain seq x y z
N MET A 1 -6.31 15.49 -15.03
CA MET A 1 -5.51 15.18 -13.82
C MET A 1 -6.38 15.54 -12.62
N ASN A 2 -6.95 14.56 -11.92
CA ASN A 2 -7.78 14.83 -10.76
C ASN A 2 -6.90 15.41 -9.64
N MET A 3 -7.22 16.62 -9.19
CA MET A 3 -6.49 17.39 -8.17
C MET A 3 -6.33 16.68 -6.81
N ARG A 4 -6.89 15.48 -6.63
CA ARG A 4 -6.80 14.67 -5.40
C ARG A 4 -5.52 13.83 -5.28
N TYR A 5 -4.79 13.58 -6.37
CA TYR A 5 -3.62 12.68 -6.35
C TYR A 5 -2.27 13.40 -6.39
N SER A 6 -2.27 14.73 -6.54
CA SER A 6 -1.03 15.49 -6.77
C SER A 6 -0.26 15.84 -5.49
N ASN A 7 -0.84 15.66 -4.31
CA ASN A 7 -0.26 16.02 -3.00
C ASN A 7 -0.77 15.10 -1.87
N LEU A 8 -0.68 13.78 -2.05
CA LEU A 8 -1.06 12.86 -0.97
C LEU A 8 -0.04 12.99 0.18
N PRO A 9 -0.47 13.20 1.44
CA PRO A 9 0.43 13.50 2.54
C PRO A 9 1.11 12.26 3.12
N LEU A 10 0.48 11.08 3.02
CA LEU A 10 0.87 9.91 3.81
C LEU A 10 1.47 8.80 2.96
N ARG A 11 2.54 8.22 3.49
CA ARG A 11 3.22 7.08 2.89
C ARG A 11 2.47 5.79 3.19
N CYS A 12 2.24 4.97 2.17
CA CYS A 12 1.72 3.62 2.34
C CYS A 12 2.68 2.78 3.21
N PRO A 13 2.19 2.04 4.20
CA PRO A 13 3.04 1.27 5.10
C PRO A 13 3.72 0.09 4.39
N CYS A 14 3.15 -0.35 3.26
CA CYS A 14 3.69 -1.42 2.42
C CYS A 14 4.80 -0.91 1.49
N CYS A 15 4.48 0.02 0.58
CA CYS A 15 5.43 0.43 -0.47
C CYS A 15 6.23 1.70 -0.18
N GLY A 16 5.83 2.47 0.83
CA GLY A 16 6.49 3.71 1.23
C GLY A 16 6.19 4.93 0.34
N TYR A 17 5.47 4.82 -0.76
CA TYR A 17 5.09 5.97 -1.59
C TYR A 17 3.94 6.76 -0.98
N ARG A 18 3.93 8.08 -1.20
CA ARG A 18 2.88 8.99 -0.75
C ARG A 18 1.62 8.78 -1.60
N SER A 19 0.76 7.87 -1.15
CA SER A 19 -0.37 7.38 -1.94
C SER A 19 -1.68 7.35 -1.17
N LEU A 20 -1.72 7.90 0.04
CA LEU A 20 -2.86 7.84 0.96
C LEU A 20 -3.23 9.25 1.44
N LEU A 21 -4.53 9.52 1.56
CA LEU A 21 -5.08 10.77 2.09
C LEU A 21 -5.06 10.77 3.62
N GLU A 22 -5.42 9.65 4.26
CA GLU A 22 -5.48 9.51 5.70
C GLU A 22 -4.86 8.20 6.21
N ARG A 23 -4.79 8.03 7.54
CA ARG A 23 -4.28 6.82 8.19
C ARG A 23 -5.43 5.99 8.70
N ALA A 24 -5.38 4.69 8.44
CA ALA A 24 -6.48 3.75 8.73
C ALA A 24 -7.80 4.16 8.04
N GLY A 25 -7.70 4.78 6.84
CA GLY A 25 -8.84 5.20 6.04
C GLY A 25 -9.43 4.12 5.13
N TYR A 26 -8.87 2.89 5.19
CA TYR A 26 -9.23 1.77 4.31
C TYR A 26 -9.03 2.08 2.81
N GLU A 27 -8.14 3.03 2.50
CA GLU A 27 -7.76 3.33 1.13
C GLU A 27 -6.82 2.23 0.59
N ILE A 28 -7.10 1.76 -0.63
CA ILE A 28 -6.20 0.85 -1.34
C ILE A 28 -5.12 1.68 -2.04
N CYS A 29 -3.86 1.43 -1.69
CA CYS A 29 -2.71 2.06 -2.32
C CYS A 29 -2.66 1.70 -3.82
N PRO A 30 -2.74 2.65 -4.77
CA PRO A 30 -2.69 2.33 -6.20
C PRO A 30 -1.29 1.88 -6.68
N VAL A 31 -0.25 2.05 -5.86
CA VAL A 31 1.12 1.68 -6.21
C VAL A 31 1.44 0.23 -5.87
N CYS A 32 0.86 -0.31 -4.79
CA CYS A 32 1.13 -1.68 -4.37
C CYS A 32 -0.12 -2.52 -4.07
N PHE A 33 -1.31 -1.93 -4.10
CA PHE A 33 -2.59 -2.57 -3.82
C PHE A 33 -2.83 -3.00 -2.37
N TRP A 34 -2.02 -2.55 -1.41
CA TRP A 34 -2.27 -2.74 0.03
C TRP A 34 -3.39 -1.81 0.52
N GLU A 35 -4.36 -2.33 1.27
CA GLU A 35 -5.37 -1.53 1.98
C GLU A 35 -4.81 -1.01 3.30
N ASP A 36 -4.97 0.29 3.54
CA ASP A 36 -4.58 0.91 4.80
C ASP A 36 -5.61 0.71 5.92
N ASP A 37 -5.52 -0.43 6.60
CA ASP A 37 -6.31 -0.81 7.78
C ASP A 37 -5.70 -0.31 9.12
N GLY A 38 -4.67 0.52 9.05
CA GLY A 38 -3.93 1.03 10.21
C GLY A 38 -2.86 0.08 10.76
N GLN A 39 -2.50 -0.99 10.03
CA GLN A 39 -1.34 -1.81 10.36
C GLN A 39 -0.03 -1.03 10.17
N ASP A 40 0.90 -1.18 11.11
CA ASP A 40 2.20 -0.50 11.07
C ASP A 40 3.35 -1.40 11.56
N ASP A 41 4.50 -0.82 11.92
CA ASP A 41 5.69 -1.58 12.34
C ASP A 41 5.46 -2.39 13.62
N GLY A 42 4.60 -1.93 14.53
CA GLY A 42 4.36 -2.59 15.80
C GLY A 42 3.67 -3.94 15.67
N ASP A 43 2.95 -4.15 14.56
CA ASP A 43 2.23 -5.37 14.29
C ASP A 43 2.40 -5.88 12.86
N ALA A 44 3.51 -5.51 12.19
CA ALA A 44 3.73 -5.79 10.78
C ALA A 44 3.74 -7.29 10.41
N ASP A 45 4.05 -8.17 11.36
CA ASP A 45 4.09 -9.63 11.15
C ASP A 45 2.74 -10.31 11.42
N ILE A 46 1.74 -9.58 11.93
CA ILE A 46 0.40 -10.11 12.19
C ILE A 46 -0.38 -10.19 10.87
N VAL A 47 -1.10 -11.29 10.65
CA VAL A 47 -2.09 -11.37 9.57
C VAL A 47 -3.43 -10.89 10.13
N ARG A 48 -3.88 -9.72 9.68
CA ARG A 48 -5.16 -9.13 10.12
C ARG A 48 -6.37 -9.62 9.32
N GLY A 49 -6.15 -10.21 8.14
CA GLY A 49 -7.25 -10.66 7.27
C GLY A 49 -7.80 -9.54 6.40
N GLY A 50 -9.11 -9.59 6.15
CA GLY A 50 -9.83 -8.54 5.41
C GLY A 50 -9.38 -8.44 3.95
N PRO A 51 -9.40 -7.23 3.36
CA PRO A 51 -8.97 -7.00 1.97
C PRO A 51 -7.50 -7.31 1.70
N ASN A 52 -6.65 -7.33 2.73
CA ASN A 52 -5.24 -7.73 2.64
C ASN A 52 -5.05 -9.26 2.68
N GLY A 53 -6.12 -10.04 2.89
CA GLY A 53 -6.11 -11.50 2.79
C GLY A 53 -5.26 -12.17 3.87
N ASP A 54 -4.46 -13.15 3.47
CA ASP A 54 -3.57 -13.91 4.36
C ASP A 54 -2.18 -13.28 4.51
N LEU A 55 -1.99 -12.06 4.02
CA LEU A 55 -0.72 -11.36 4.08
C LEU A 55 -0.56 -10.59 5.39
N SER A 56 0.65 -10.66 5.94
CA SER A 56 1.14 -9.67 6.89
C SER A 56 1.74 -8.48 6.13
N LEU A 57 1.82 -7.32 6.78
CA LEU A 57 2.47 -6.14 6.21
C LEU A 57 3.95 -6.41 5.87
N SER A 58 4.67 -7.18 6.68
CA SER A 58 6.06 -7.61 6.39
C SER A 58 6.16 -8.43 5.11
N GLN A 59 5.21 -9.35 4.87
CA GLN A 59 5.17 -10.12 3.64
C GLN A 59 4.85 -9.21 2.44
N ALA A 60 3.87 -8.31 2.59
CA ALA A 60 3.51 -7.35 1.55
C ALA A 60 4.67 -6.42 1.17
N ARG A 61 5.46 -5.94 2.15
CA ARG A 61 6.69 -5.16 1.91
C ARG A 61 7.71 -5.96 1.10
N THR A 62 7.89 -7.24 1.43
CA THR A 62 8.82 -8.14 0.72
C THR A 62 8.37 -8.39 -0.71
N ASN A 63 7.07 -8.65 -0.89
CA ASN A 63 6.43 -8.83 -2.18
C ASN A 63 6.60 -7.58 -3.06
N PHE A 64 6.35 -6.39 -2.50
CA PHE A 64 6.51 -5.14 -3.23
C PHE A 64 7.95 -4.93 -3.71
N LYS A 65 8.95 -5.20 -2.85
CA LYS A 65 10.37 -5.15 -3.25
C LYS A 65 10.72 -6.15 -4.34
N THR A 66 10.02 -7.28 -4.41
CA THR A 66 10.30 -8.37 -5.34
C THR A 66 9.66 -8.15 -6.70
N PHE A 67 8.39 -7.74 -6.74
CA PHE A 67 7.62 -7.65 -7.99
C PHE A 67 6.71 -6.42 -8.10
N GLY A 68 6.72 -5.50 -7.14
CA GLY A 68 6.02 -4.21 -7.26
C GLY A 68 4.54 -4.21 -6.85
N ALA A 69 4.05 -5.27 -6.19
CA ALA A 69 2.71 -5.33 -5.61
C ALA A 69 2.74 -6.01 -4.23
N CYS A 70 1.69 -5.84 -3.42
CA CYS A 70 1.57 -6.46 -2.10
C CYS A 70 1.37 -7.98 -2.22
N SER A 71 0.77 -8.45 -3.32
CA SER A 71 0.56 -9.85 -3.67
C SER A 71 0.75 -10.05 -5.17
N ALA A 72 1.05 -11.27 -5.61
CA ALA A 72 1.25 -11.55 -7.04
C ALA A 72 -0.07 -11.38 -7.84
N GLU A 73 -1.19 -11.71 -7.21
CA GLU A 73 -2.55 -11.57 -7.74
C GLU A 73 -2.92 -10.10 -7.98
N SER A 74 -2.29 -9.20 -7.23
CA SER A 74 -2.56 -7.76 -7.29
C SER A 74 -1.83 -7.03 -8.43
N LEU A 75 -0.88 -7.69 -9.11
CA LEU A 75 -0.10 -7.11 -10.20
C LEU A 75 -0.94 -6.42 -11.30
N PRO A 76 -2.12 -6.94 -11.71
CA PRO A 76 -2.95 -6.28 -12.73
C PRO A 76 -3.58 -4.97 -12.26
N HIS A 77 -3.53 -4.66 -10.96
CA HIS A 77 -4.24 -3.54 -10.33
C HIS A 77 -3.32 -2.41 -9.86
N VAL A 78 -2.00 -2.57 -9.99
CA VAL A 78 -1.03 -1.54 -9.59
C VAL A 78 -0.68 -0.61 -10.76
N ARG A 79 -0.17 0.57 -10.42
CA ARG A 79 0.52 1.48 -11.34
C ARG A 79 1.89 1.89 -10.78
N PRO A 80 2.83 2.34 -11.64
CA PRO A 80 4.01 3.02 -11.16
C PRO A 80 3.66 4.24 -10.30
N PRO A 81 4.49 4.58 -9.29
CA PRO A 81 4.35 5.84 -8.55
C PRO A 81 4.62 7.02 -9.49
N PHE A 82 3.88 8.12 -9.30
CA PHE A 82 4.20 9.40 -9.93
C PHE A 82 5.41 10.03 -9.25
N GLU A 83 6.09 10.96 -9.93
CA GLU A 83 7.22 11.69 -9.33
C GLU A 83 6.84 12.43 -8.03
N SER A 84 5.61 12.94 -7.94
CA SER A 84 5.10 13.61 -6.73
C SER A 84 4.87 12.68 -5.54
N GLU A 85 4.84 11.36 -5.76
CA GLU A 85 4.56 10.36 -4.74
C GLU A 85 5.84 9.77 -4.11
N LYS A 86 7.01 10.09 -4.66
CA LYS A 86 8.31 9.61 -4.19
C LYS A 86 8.73 10.27 -2.86
#